data_AF-A0A554XJX0-F1
#
_entry.id   AF-A0A554XJX0-F1
#
_cell.length_a   1.000
_cell.length_b   1.000
_cell.length_c   1.000
_cell.angle_alpha   90.00
_cell.angle_beta   90.00
_cell.angle_gamma   90.00
#
_symmetry.space_group_name_H-M   'P 1'
#
loop_
_entity.id
_entity.type
_entity.pdbx_description
1 polymer ?
#
loop_
_entity_poly.entity_id
_entity_poly.type
_entity_poly.pdbx_seq_one_letter_code
_entity_poly.pdbx_strand_id
1 'polypeptide(L)'
;MTYDQFVSWLKGDAKWAGDWSTFPEGIVDMADMRLSEGIDLKISLQAKNGELSGMIAAGKVCSNAPFDFLLLRGSVSGTEANVEVFDIIGGHQRVFERLKLVRDGNVITVHPLGGASSWFPQGARIGKHLDANEAFMNDFCKENKLPRTGQ
;
A
#
# COMPACT_ATOMS: atom_id res chain seq x y z
N MET A 1 28.70 3.81 -7.29
CA MET A 1 27.74 4.63 -6.53
C MET A 1 28.52 5.69 -5.78
N THR A 2 28.16 6.96 -5.92
CA THR A 2 28.81 8.08 -5.19
C THR A 2 28.10 8.36 -3.87
N TYR A 3 28.74 9.12 -2.96
CA TYR A 3 28.15 9.48 -1.66
C TYR A 3 26.82 10.26 -1.82
N ASP A 4 26.75 11.18 -2.78
CA ASP A 4 25.52 11.95 -3.05
C ASP A 4 24.38 11.06 -3.58
N GLN A 5 24.72 10.05 -4.40
CA GLN A 5 23.75 9.04 -4.84
C GLN A 5 23.24 8.20 -3.67
N PHE A 6 24.12 7.81 -2.74
CA PHE A 6 23.74 7.08 -1.52
C PHE A 6 22.84 7.90 -0.60
N VAL A 7 23.20 9.15 -0.31
CA VAL A 7 22.42 10.02 0.58
C VAL A 7 21.07 10.39 -0.05
N SER A 8 21.03 10.63 -1.36
CA SER A 8 19.78 10.89 -2.08
C SER A 8 18.85 9.67 -2.09
N TRP A 9 19.41 8.47 -2.25
CA TRP A 9 18.68 7.20 -2.13
C TRP A 9 18.16 6.99 -0.70
N LEU A 10 19.01 7.14 0.32
CA LEU A 10 18.64 6.99 1.73
C LEU A 10 17.53 7.98 2.15
N LYS A 11 17.61 9.24 1.68
CA LYS A 11 16.56 10.26 1.89
C LYS A 11 15.32 10.02 1.02
N GLY A 12 15.48 9.36 -0.12
CA GLY A 12 14.39 8.96 -1.02
C GLY A 12 13.54 7.85 -0.42
N ASP A 13 14.17 6.88 0.22
CA ASP A 13 13.52 5.75 0.90
C ASP A 13 12.56 6.24 1.99
N ALA A 14 13.01 7.20 2.82
CA ALA A 14 12.18 7.76 3.89
C ALA A 14 10.85 8.37 3.40
N LYS A 15 10.76 8.78 2.12
CA LYS A 15 9.53 9.34 1.55
C LYS A 15 8.45 8.28 1.29
N TRP A 16 8.85 7.02 1.10
CA TRP A 16 7.94 5.89 0.91
C TRP A 16 7.26 5.44 2.21
N ALA A 17 7.91 5.66 3.35
CA ALA A 17 7.38 5.27 4.65
C ALA A 17 6.11 6.06 5.00
N GLY A 18 5.13 5.39 5.58
CA GLY A 18 3.86 5.97 6.04
C GLY A 18 2.64 5.15 5.60
N ASP A 19 1.47 5.70 5.91
CA ASP A 19 0.17 5.10 5.61
C ASP A 19 -0.45 5.75 4.37
N TRP A 20 -1.03 4.92 3.50
CA TRP A 20 -1.52 5.31 2.19
C TRP A 20 -2.90 4.73 1.94
N SER A 21 -3.87 5.53 1.48
CA SER A 21 -5.20 5.02 1.14
C SER A 21 -5.88 5.82 0.02
N THR A 22 -6.98 5.29 -0.52
CA THR A 22 -7.87 6.02 -1.43
C THR A 22 -8.64 7.17 -0.78
N PHE A 23 -8.67 7.20 0.57
CA PHE A 23 -9.34 8.24 1.35
C PHE A 23 -8.41 8.72 2.50
N PRO A 24 -7.40 9.54 2.20
CA PRO A 24 -6.46 10.04 3.19
C PRO A 24 -7.07 11.15 4.06
N GLU A 25 -6.92 11.05 5.39
CA GLU A 25 -7.41 12.09 6.30
C GLU A 25 -6.42 13.27 6.38
N GLY A 26 -6.93 14.46 6.72
CA GLY A 26 -6.12 15.64 6.99
C GLY A 26 -5.60 16.41 5.76
N ILE A 27 -6.02 16.04 4.54
CA ILE A 27 -5.59 16.71 3.29
C ILE A 27 -6.69 17.68 2.81
N VAL A 28 -6.33 18.96 2.67
CA VAL A 28 -7.23 20.02 2.21
C VAL A 28 -7.51 19.94 0.70
N ASP A 29 -6.53 19.52 -0.09
CA ASP A 29 -6.59 19.49 -1.56
C ASP A 29 -6.62 18.06 -2.15
N MET A 30 -7.44 17.16 -1.60
CA MET A 30 -7.55 15.78 -2.11
C MET A 30 -8.01 15.69 -3.57
N ALA A 31 -8.79 16.66 -4.03
CA ALA A 31 -9.32 16.71 -5.40
C ALA A 31 -8.20 16.74 -6.45
N ASP A 32 -7.10 17.45 -6.16
CA ASP A 32 -5.97 17.58 -7.09
C ASP A 32 -5.14 16.30 -7.19
N MET A 33 -5.24 15.40 -6.21
CA MET A 33 -4.51 14.13 -6.18
C MET A 33 -5.09 13.08 -7.13
N ARG A 34 -6.34 13.27 -7.58
CA ARG A 34 -7.08 12.36 -8.47
C ARG A 34 -7.07 10.91 -7.96
N LEU A 35 -7.40 10.73 -6.69
CA LEU A 35 -7.44 9.42 -6.04
C LEU A 35 -8.53 8.54 -6.65
N SER A 36 -8.35 7.22 -6.55
CA SER A 36 -9.34 6.29 -7.09
C SER A 36 -10.61 6.27 -6.24
N GLU A 37 -11.75 6.57 -6.86
CA GLU A 37 -13.07 6.49 -6.24
C GLU A 37 -13.62 5.06 -6.27
N GLY A 38 -14.43 4.69 -5.27
CA GLY A 38 -15.09 3.38 -5.19
C GLY A 38 -14.16 2.18 -4.99
N ILE A 39 -12.87 2.42 -4.72
CA ILE A 39 -11.87 1.39 -4.43
C ILE A 39 -11.44 1.49 -2.97
N ASP A 40 -11.53 0.39 -2.25
CA ASP A 40 -11.05 0.27 -0.87
C ASP A 40 -9.65 -0.35 -0.87
N LEU A 41 -8.63 0.47 -0.67
CA LEU A 41 -7.23 0.05 -0.60
C LEU A 41 -6.48 0.85 0.47
N LYS A 42 -5.79 0.14 1.36
CA LYS A 42 -4.84 0.69 2.34
C LYS A 42 -3.49 -0.02 2.24
N ILE A 43 -2.42 0.75 2.33
CA ILE A 43 -1.04 0.25 2.38
C ILE A 43 -0.31 1.01 3.49
N SER A 44 0.33 0.28 4.39
CA SER A 44 1.29 0.85 5.36
C SER A 44 2.68 0.40 4.98
N LEU A 45 3.62 1.33 4.82
CA LEU A 45 4.98 1.06 4.37
C LEU A 45 6.01 1.55 5.38
N GLN A 46 7.05 0.74 5.57
CA GLN A 46 8.32 1.10 6.14
C GLN A 46 9.38 0.96 5.06
N ALA A 47 10.34 1.88 5.05
CA ALA A 47 11.41 1.91 4.08
C ALA A 47 12.76 2.02 4.79
N LYS A 48 13.69 1.12 4.47
CA LYS A 48 15.03 1.10 5.06
C LYS A 48 16.02 0.53 4.08
N ASN A 49 17.05 1.30 3.75
CA ASN A 49 18.15 0.86 2.88
C ASN A 49 17.65 0.27 1.55
N GLY A 50 16.74 0.97 0.87
CA GLY A 50 16.16 0.60 -0.43
C GLY A 50 15.19 -0.56 -0.39
N GLU A 51 14.92 -1.12 0.78
CA GLU A 51 13.91 -2.16 0.97
C GLU A 51 12.62 -1.54 1.52
N LEU A 52 11.49 -2.02 1.02
CA LEU A 52 10.17 -1.79 1.56
C LEU A 52 9.70 -3.03 2.32
N SER A 53 9.06 -2.79 3.45
CA SER A 53 8.29 -3.78 4.19
C SER A 53 7.00 -3.15 4.68
N GLY A 54 5.94 -3.91 4.81
CA GLY A 54 4.68 -3.34 5.24
C GLY A 54 3.51 -4.29 5.20
N MET A 55 2.32 -3.70 5.15
CA MET A 55 1.04 -4.39 5.11
C MET A 55 0.15 -3.76 4.05
N ILE A 56 -0.74 -4.57 3.48
CA ILE A 56 -1.72 -4.15 2.49
C ILE A 56 -3.06 -4.80 2.79
N ALA A 57 -4.13 -4.03 2.67
CA ALA A 57 -5.50 -4.51 2.80
C ALA A 57 -6.37 -3.88 1.71
N ALA A 58 -7.27 -4.68 1.17
CA ALA A 58 -8.32 -4.29 0.25
C ALA A 58 -9.60 -5.04 0.63
N GLY A 59 -10.77 -4.61 0.13
CA GLY A 59 -12.05 -5.21 0.53
C GLY A 59 -12.08 -6.75 0.46
N LYS A 60 -11.54 -7.33 -0.63
CA LYS A 60 -11.45 -8.81 -0.77
C LYS A 60 -10.38 -9.44 0.12
N VAL A 61 -9.28 -8.74 0.40
CA VAL A 61 -8.27 -9.21 1.38
C VAL A 61 -8.90 -9.31 2.77
N CYS A 62 -9.66 -8.29 3.19
CA CYS A 62 -10.37 -8.30 4.48
C CYS A 62 -11.29 -9.51 4.67
N SER A 63 -11.87 -10.06 3.59
CA SER A 63 -12.77 -11.22 3.68
C SER A 63 -12.07 -12.58 3.59
N ASN A 64 -10.85 -12.64 3.04
CA ASN A 64 -10.21 -13.91 2.68
C ASN A 64 -8.85 -14.15 3.33
N ALA A 65 -8.16 -13.10 3.79
CA ALA A 65 -6.89 -13.23 4.45
C ALA A 65 -7.07 -13.67 5.92
N PRO A 66 -6.14 -14.47 6.48
CA PRO A 66 -6.25 -14.95 7.87
C PRO A 66 -6.25 -13.84 8.93
N PHE A 67 -5.57 -12.73 8.65
CA PHE A 67 -5.38 -11.60 9.57
C PHE A 67 -5.94 -10.29 9.02
N ASP A 68 -6.87 -10.36 8.07
CA ASP A 68 -7.52 -9.21 7.42
C ASP A 68 -6.61 -8.30 6.58
N PHE A 69 -5.29 -8.52 6.63
CA PHE A 69 -4.30 -7.90 5.77
C PHE A 69 -3.33 -8.97 5.24
N LEU A 70 -2.51 -8.58 4.27
CA LEU A 70 -1.38 -9.37 3.79
C LEU A 70 -0.09 -8.58 4.00
N LEU A 71 1.03 -9.30 4.12
CA LEU A 71 2.35 -8.71 4.22
C LEU A 71 2.82 -8.22 2.85
N LEU A 72 3.62 -7.17 2.86
CA LEU A 72 4.22 -6.57 1.67
C LEU A 72 5.72 -6.45 1.87
N ARG A 73 6.51 -6.82 0.85
CA ARG A 73 7.95 -6.57 0.81
C ARG A 73 8.42 -6.23 -0.59
N GLY A 74 9.52 -5.52 -0.74
CA GLY A 74 10.11 -5.28 -2.05
C GLY A 74 11.25 -4.28 -2.01
N SER A 75 11.65 -3.78 -3.18
CA SER A 75 12.75 -2.83 -3.30
C SER A 75 12.35 -1.56 -4.03
N VAL A 76 13.00 -0.46 -3.65
CA VAL A 76 12.81 0.88 -4.22
C VAL A 76 13.93 1.21 -5.19
N SER A 77 13.54 1.82 -6.31
CA SER A 77 14.44 2.51 -7.23
C SER A 77 13.87 3.89 -7.57
N GLY A 78 14.32 4.92 -6.84
CA GLY A 78 13.87 6.30 -7.03
C GLY A 78 12.38 6.49 -6.73
N THR A 79 11.60 6.71 -7.79
CA THR A 79 10.13 6.90 -7.74
C THR A 79 9.35 5.62 -8.00
N GLU A 80 10.02 4.49 -8.24
CA GLU A 80 9.36 3.21 -8.46
C GLU A 80 9.73 2.20 -7.38
N ALA A 81 8.83 1.26 -7.11
CA ALA A 81 9.11 0.09 -6.29
C ALA A 81 8.40 -1.13 -6.85
N ASN A 82 9.06 -2.29 -6.79
CA ASN A 82 8.45 -3.58 -7.10
C ASN A 82 8.28 -4.37 -5.81
N VAL A 83 7.06 -4.81 -5.53
CA VAL A 83 6.71 -5.45 -4.26
C VAL A 83 5.96 -6.75 -4.46
N GLU A 84 6.19 -7.70 -3.57
CA GLU A 84 5.42 -8.93 -3.42
C GLU A 84 4.46 -8.78 -2.25
N VAL A 85 3.21 -9.17 -2.46
CA VAL A 85 2.19 -9.29 -1.43
C VAL A 85 2.06 -10.76 -1.08
N PHE A 86 2.24 -11.11 0.19
CA PHE A 86 2.37 -12.48 0.63
C PHE A 86 1.82 -12.72 2.04
N ASP A 87 1.71 -13.99 2.41
CA ASP A 87 1.49 -14.43 3.79
C ASP A 87 2.28 -15.73 4.06
N ILE A 88 2.35 -16.15 5.31
CA ILE A 88 2.95 -17.43 5.74
C ILE A 88 1.83 -18.38 6.14
N ILE A 89 1.54 -19.37 5.29
CA ILE A 89 0.46 -20.34 5.50
C ILE A 89 1.08 -21.73 5.65
N GLY A 90 0.82 -22.38 6.79
CA GLY A 90 1.37 -23.70 7.08
C GLY A 90 2.90 -23.73 7.12
N GLY A 91 3.54 -22.62 7.51
CA GLY A 91 5.00 -22.48 7.54
C GLY A 91 5.64 -22.17 6.17
N HIS A 92 4.83 -22.05 5.10
CA HIS A 92 5.32 -21.74 3.77
C HIS A 92 4.87 -20.34 3.33
N GLN A 93 5.79 -19.62 2.70
CA GLN A 93 5.45 -18.35 2.09
C GLN A 93 4.55 -18.58 0.87
N ARG A 94 3.42 -17.88 0.82
CA ARG A 94 2.51 -17.85 -0.34
C ARG A 94 2.41 -16.43 -0.86
N VAL A 95 2.84 -16.22 -2.10
CA VAL A 95 2.69 -14.93 -2.79
C VAL A 95 1.28 -14.87 -3.40
N PHE A 96 0.56 -13.79 -3.09
CA PHE A 96 -0.77 -13.53 -3.59
C PHE A 96 -0.76 -12.57 -4.77
N GLU A 97 0.10 -11.55 -4.78
CA GLU A 97 0.14 -10.57 -5.87
C GLU A 97 1.52 -9.95 -5.99
N ARG A 98 1.87 -9.48 -7.19
CA ARG A 98 3.03 -8.63 -7.41
C ARG A 98 2.56 -7.28 -7.89
N LEU A 99 3.09 -6.21 -7.29
CA LEU A 99 2.69 -4.85 -7.61
C LEU A 99 3.90 -4.02 -8.02
N LYS A 100 3.72 -3.16 -9.00
CA LYS A 100 4.58 -2.00 -9.24
C LYS A 100 3.93 -0.78 -8.60
N LEU A 101 4.66 -0.11 -7.73
CA LEU A 101 4.27 1.15 -7.11
C LEU A 101 5.03 2.28 -7.78
N VAL A 102 4.33 3.36 -8.15
CA VAL A 102 4.93 4.57 -8.71
C VAL A 102 4.55 5.75 -7.82
N ARG A 103 5.53 6.35 -7.15
CA ARG A 103 5.33 7.48 -6.24
C ARG A 103 5.54 8.81 -6.95
N ASP A 104 4.56 9.68 -6.82
CA ASP A 104 4.59 11.08 -7.24
C ASP A 104 4.16 11.97 -6.08
N GLY A 105 5.13 12.64 -5.45
CA GLY A 105 4.88 13.41 -4.22
C GLY A 105 4.25 12.55 -3.11
N ASN A 106 3.04 12.94 -2.69
CA ASN A 106 2.22 12.29 -1.66
C ASN A 106 1.18 11.31 -2.26
N VAL A 107 1.36 10.90 -3.51
CA VAL A 107 0.49 9.94 -4.20
C VAL A 107 1.29 8.73 -4.64
N ILE A 108 0.71 7.54 -4.49
CA ILE A 108 1.20 6.30 -5.09
C ILE A 108 0.18 5.81 -6.11
N THR A 109 0.65 5.48 -7.31
CA THR A 109 -0.11 4.69 -8.27
C THR A 109 0.31 3.23 -8.16
N VAL A 110 -0.65 2.36 -7.94
CA VAL A 110 -0.50 0.92 -7.75
C VAL A 110 -0.87 0.23 -9.06
N HIS A 111 0.05 -0.53 -9.63
CA HIS A 111 -0.15 -1.33 -10.83
C HIS A 111 0.05 -2.83 -10.52
N PRO A 112 -0.96 -3.68 -10.70
CA PRO A 112 -0.78 -5.11 -10.60
C PRO A 112 0.11 -5.63 -11.75
N LEU A 113 1.03 -6.52 -11.41
CA LEU A 113 1.93 -7.18 -12.36
C LEU A 113 1.56 -8.64 -12.59
N GLY A 114 0.81 -9.27 -11.67
CA GLY A 114 0.33 -10.64 -11.82
C GLY A 114 0.29 -11.42 -10.50
N GLY A 115 -0.78 -12.19 -10.33
CA GLY A 115 -1.10 -12.92 -9.10
C GLY A 115 -2.58 -13.29 -9.02
N ALA A 116 -3.09 -13.44 -7.79
CA ALA A 116 -4.50 -13.57 -7.44
C ALA A 116 -5.24 -12.24 -7.67
N SER A 117 -5.36 -11.87 -8.95
CA SER A 117 -5.88 -10.58 -9.42
C SER A 117 -7.31 -10.26 -8.98
N SER A 118 -8.06 -11.24 -8.48
CA SER A 118 -9.42 -11.05 -7.97
C SER A 118 -9.48 -10.49 -6.54
N TRP A 119 -8.37 -10.46 -5.81
CA TRP A 119 -8.30 -9.95 -4.43
C TRP A 119 -7.86 -8.48 -4.35
N PHE A 120 -7.29 -7.96 -5.43
CA PHE A 120 -6.75 -6.60 -5.52
C PHE A 120 -7.42 -5.83 -6.66
N PRO A 121 -7.53 -4.50 -6.56
CA PRO A 121 -7.99 -3.68 -7.67
C PRO A 121 -7.02 -3.79 -8.87
N GLN A 122 -7.55 -3.63 -10.09
CA GLN A 122 -6.75 -3.67 -11.34
C GLN A 122 -5.82 -2.45 -11.51
N GLY A 123 -5.92 -1.50 -10.59
CA GLY A 123 -5.08 -0.33 -10.45
C GLY A 123 -5.71 0.62 -9.44
N ALA A 124 -4.89 1.37 -8.71
CA ALA A 124 -5.39 2.33 -7.75
C ALA A 124 -4.44 3.51 -7.60
N ARG A 125 -4.98 4.69 -7.29
CA ARG A 125 -4.22 5.88 -6.94
C ARG A 125 -4.58 6.27 -5.50
N ILE A 126 -3.59 6.21 -4.62
CA ILE A 126 -3.73 6.37 -3.16
C ILE A 126 -2.88 7.53 -2.66
N GLY A 127 -3.38 8.26 -1.67
CA GLY A 127 -2.71 9.40 -1.06
C GLY A 127 -2.12 9.06 0.31
N LYS A 128 -1.07 9.78 0.70
CA LYS A 128 -0.38 9.63 2.00
C LYS A 128 -1.15 10.32 3.12
N HIS A 129 -1.37 9.64 4.23
CA HIS A 129 -1.87 10.26 5.46
C HIS A 129 -0.82 11.18 6.08
N LEU A 130 -1.26 12.33 6.60
CA LEU A 130 -0.37 13.27 7.29
C LEU A 130 -0.20 12.89 8.77
N ASP A 131 -1.21 12.23 9.35
CA ASP A 131 -1.21 11.78 10.74
C ASP A 131 -0.91 10.28 10.81
N ALA A 132 -0.02 9.91 11.74
CA ALA A 132 0.27 8.51 12.02
C ALA A 132 -0.87 7.92 12.87
N ASN A 133 -1.47 6.82 12.42
CA ASN A 133 -2.52 6.13 13.15
C ASN A 133 -2.13 4.67 13.38
N GLU A 134 -1.83 4.30 14.63
CA GLU A 134 -1.46 2.91 14.99
C GLU A 134 -2.58 1.90 14.69
N ALA A 135 -3.85 2.35 14.57
CA ALA A 135 -5.00 1.53 14.21
C ALA A 135 -5.32 1.53 12.70
N PHE A 136 -4.50 2.16 11.86
CA PHE A 136 -4.77 2.40 10.43
C PHE A 136 -5.27 1.16 9.67
N MET A 137 -4.68 -0.01 9.95
CA MET A 137 -5.04 -1.28 9.33
C MET A 137 -6.18 -2.01 10.06
N ASN A 138 -6.27 -1.89 11.39
CA ASN A 138 -7.18 -2.70 12.22
C ASN A 138 -8.66 -2.32 12.07
N ASP A 139 -8.96 -1.05 11.80
CA ASP A 139 -10.35 -0.60 11.69
C ASP A 139 -10.90 -0.71 10.26
N PHE A 140 -10.02 -0.66 9.26
CA PHE A 140 -10.39 -0.74 7.85
C PHE A 140 -11.18 -2.01 7.50
N CYS A 141 -10.74 -3.17 7.98
CA CYS A 141 -11.43 -4.41 7.66
C CYS A 141 -12.68 -4.65 8.50
N LYS A 142 -12.82 -4.02 9.68
CA LYS A 142 -14.09 -4.04 10.41
C LYS A 142 -15.17 -3.32 9.62
N GLU A 143 -14.84 -2.16 9.06
CA GLU A 143 -15.73 -1.36 8.22
C GLU A 143 -16.06 -2.06 6.89
N ASN A 144 -15.08 -2.73 6.28
CA ASN A 144 -15.24 -3.42 4.99
C ASN A 144 -15.84 -4.84 5.09
N LYS A 145 -15.96 -5.40 6.30
CA LYS A 145 -16.68 -6.67 6.56
C LYS A 145 -18.18 -6.46 6.78
N LEU A 146 -18.61 -5.25 7.07
CA LEU A 146 -20.03 -4.93 7.19
C LEU A 146 -20.65 -4.80 5.79
N PRO A 147 -21.80 -5.41 5.50
CA PRO A 147 -22.50 -5.16 4.25
C PRO A 147 -22.80 -3.66 4.17
N ARG A 148 -22.32 -2.99 3.13
CA ARG A 148 -22.78 -1.63 2.79
C ARG A 148 -24.28 -1.74 2.49
N THR A 149 -25.13 -1.45 3.47
CA THR A 149 -26.56 -1.27 3.25
C THR A 149 -26.71 -0.17 2.21
N GLY A 150 -27.29 -0.54 1.07
CA GLY A 150 -27.36 0.30 -0.12
C GLY A 150 -28.04 1.65 0.14
N GLN A 151 -27.55 2.65 -0.59
CA GLN A 151 -28.35 3.79 -1.03
C GLN A 151 -29.06 3.41 -2.33
#